data_AF-A0A435FJ84-F1
#
_entry.id   AF-A0A435FJ84-F1
#
_cell.length_a   1.000
_cell.length_b   1.000
_cell.length_c   1.000
_cell.angle_alpha   90.00
_cell.angle_beta   90.00
_cell.angle_gamma   90.00
#
_symmetry.space_group_name_H-M   'P 1'
#
loop_
_entity.id
_entity.type
_entity.pdbx_description
1 polymer ?
#
loop_
_entity_poly.entity_id
_entity_poly.type
_entity_poly.pdbx_seq_one_letter_code
_entity_poly.pdbx_strand_id
1 'polypeptide(L)'
;MNEYFLLPLASLPFPNINPILIQIGPLAVHWYGVGYIVGILFAWWYAKRLAANARLWPNGVLPMKPEDLDDFIVWAAIGVVLGGRTGYVLFYDLARYIAHPLDIFAVWQGGMSFHGGLLGVILAMTLFSIKRGIRTWSLFDVVAAGVPVGLGLVRV
;
A
#
# COMPACT_ATOMS: atom_id res chain seq x y z
N MET A 1 35.00 22.12 34.73
CA MET A 1 33.58 22.24 35.11
C MET A 1 32.76 21.76 33.92
N ASN A 2 32.48 20.46 33.92
CA ASN A 2 31.65 19.61 33.07
C ASN A 2 31.13 20.13 31.70
N GLU A 3 31.85 19.79 30.63
CA GLU A 3 31.30 19.77 29.27
C GLU A 3 30.17 18.75 29.09
N TYR A 4 30.01 17.81 30.04
CA TYR A 4 28.90 16.87 30.10
C TYR A 4 27.53 17.52 30.35
N PHE A 5 27.46 18.77 30.84
CA PHE A 5 26.20 19.50 31.04
C PHE A 5 25.74 20.29 29.80
N LEU A 6 26.55 20.34 28.73
CA LEU A 6 26.24 21.01 27.47
C LEU A 6 25.82 20.05 26.34
N LEU A 7 25.51 18.79 26.66
CA LEU A 7 24.80 17.94 25.71
C LEU A 7 23.48 18.63 25.35
N PRO A 8 23.13 18.77 24.06
CA PRO A 8 21.96 19.55 23.69
C PRO A 8 20.75 18.91 24.36
N LEU A 9 20.05 19.67 25.20
CA LEU A 9 18.68 19.34 25.63
C LEU A 9 17.73 19.07 24.43
N ALA A 10 18.20 19.34 23.20
CA ALA A 10 17.55 19.07 21.93
C ALA A 10 17.97 17.74 21.23
N SER A 11 18.95 16.98 21.72
CA SER A 11 19.31 15.69 21.09
C SER A 11 18.58 14.53 21.76
N LEU A 12 17.34 14.29 21.36
CA LEU A 12 16.72 12.98 21.55
C LEU A 12 17.22 12.07 20.42
N PRO A 13 18.20 11.18 20.65
CA PRO A 13 18.68 10.29 19.61
C PRO A 13 17.54 9.36 19.19
N PHE A 14 17.46 9.06 17.89
CA PHE A 14 16.51 8.07 17.41
C PHE A 14 16.82 6.71 18.07
N PRO A 15 15.80 5.98 18.56
CA PRO A 15 16.03 4.70 19.21
C PRO A 15 16.65 3.71 18.23
N ASN A 16 17.59 2.88 18.71
CA ASN A 16 18.21 1.84 17.90
C ASN A 16 17.27 0.63 17.75
N ILE A 17 16.25 0.78 16.91
CA ILE A 17 15.27 -0.26 16.60
C ILE A 17 15.80 -1.07 15.43
N ASN A 18 15.93 -2.39 15.61
CA ASN A 18 16.25 -3.30 14.50
C ASN A 18 15.09 -3.27 13.48
N PRO A 19 15.32 -2.89 12.21
CA PRO A 19 14.27 -2.82 11.20
C PRO A 19 13.71 -4.20 10.84
N ILE A 20 14.48 -5.27 11.09
CA ILE A 20 14.09 -6.65 10.88
C ILE A 20 13.38 -7.16 12.13
N LEU A 21 12.10 -7.53 11.97
CA LEU A 21 11.30 -8.14 13.00
C LEU A 21 11.75 -9.58 13.25
N ILE A 22 11.78 -10.40 12.19
CA ILE A 22 12.17 -11.81 12.22
C ILE A 22 12.95 -12.11 10.94
N GLN A 23 14.01 -12.91 11.06
CA GLN A 23 14.79 -13.41 9.93
C GLN A 23 14.80 -14.93 9.91
N ILE A 24 14.39 -15.52 8.79
CA ILE A 24 14.40 -16.97 8.54
C ILE A 24 15.29 -17.22 7.33
N GLY A 25 16.58 -17.51 7.58
CA GLY A 25 17.58 -17.64 6.53
C GLY A 25 17.71 -16.34 5.69
N PRO A 26 17.57 -16.40 4.35
CA PRO A 26 17.65 -15.21 3.49
C PRO A 26 16.39 -14.33 3.55
N LEU A 27 15.30 -14.80 4.16
CA LEU A 27 14.04 -14.06 4.24
C LEU A 27 14.03 -13.18 5.50
N ALA A 28 14.08 -11.86 5.30
CA ALA A 28 13.96 -10.88 6.38
C ALA A 28 12.57 -10.21 6.35
N VAL A 29 11.78 -10.43 7.40
CA VAL A 29 10.51 -9.73 7.61
C VAL A 29 10.79 -8.43 8.35
N HIS A 30 10.42 -7.32 7.73
CA HIS A 30 10.63 -5.98 8.29
C HIS A 30 9.38 -5.44 8.97
N TRP A 31 9.54 -4.58 9.98
CA TRP A 31 8.42 -3.94 10.69
C TRP A 31 7.48 -3.17 9.76
N TYR A 32 8.02 -2.42 8.80
CA TYR A 32 7.21 -1.69 7.83
C TYR A 32 6.33 -2.63 6.98
N GLY A 33 6.84 -3.84 6.70
CA GLY A 33 6.09 -4.88 5.96
C GLY A 33 4.88 -5.37 6.75
N VAL A 34 5.03 -5.52 8.07
CA VAL A 34 3.91 -5.82 8.97
C VAL A 34 2.91 -4.67 8.98
N GLY A 35 3.37 -3.42 9.04
CA GLY A 35 2.52 -2.24 8.93
C GLY A 35 1.67 -2.24 7.65
N TYR A 36 2.27 -2.58 6.51
CA TYR A 36 1.52 -2.74 5.25
C TYR A 36 0.46 -3.83 5.35
N ILE A 37 0.78 -5.02 5.87
CA ILE A 37 -0.17 -6.14 5.98
C ILE A 37 -1.35 -5.74 6.88
N VAL A 38 -1.07 -5.19 8.06
CA VAL A 38 -2.11 -4.75 9.00
C VAL A 38 -2.97 -3.65 8.38
N GLY A 39 -2.36 -2.69 7.68
CA GLY A 39 -3.08 -1.64 6.96
C GLY A 39 -4.02 -2.18 5.88
N ILE A 40 -3.55 -3.16 5.08
CA ILE A 40 -4.36 -3.81 4.04
C ILE A 40 -5.52 -4.60 4.66
N LEU A 41 -5.27 -5.38 5.71
CA LEU A 41 -6.30 -6.16 6.39
C LEU A 41 -7.37 -5.25 7.01
N PHE A 42 -6.96 -4.13 7.63
CA PHE A 42 -7.88 -3.14 8.15
C PHE A 42 -8.69 -2.50 7.03
N ALA A 43 -8.05 -2.04 5.95
CA ALA A 43 -8.73 -1.40 4.83
C ALA A 43 -9.75 -2.35 4.18
N TRP A 44 -9.41 -3.62 4.01
CA TRP A 44 -10.32 -4.65 3.52
C TRP A 44 -11.51 -4.87 4.44
N TRP A 45 -11.27 -5.11 5.72
CA TRP A 45 -12.33 -5.30 6.71
C TRP A 45 -13.26 -4.09 6.78
N TYR A 46 -12.68 -2.89 6.81
CA TYR A 46 -13.44 -1.64 6.90
C TYR A 46 -14.23 -1.35 5.62
N ALA A 47 -13.62 -1.60 4.45
CA ALA A 47 -14.31 -1.50 3.17
C ALA A 47 -15.56 -2.40 3.13
N LYS A 48 -15.44 -3.66 3.60
CA LYS A 48 -16.59 -4.58 3.67
C LYS A 48 -17.68 -4.07 4.61
N ARG A 49 -17.29 -3.52 5.77
CA ARG A 49 -18.23 -2.91 6.72
C ARG A 49 -18.98 -1.72 6.11
N LEU A 50 -18.29 -0.86 5.35
CA LEU A 50 -18.89 0.28 4.67
C LEU A 50 -19.83 -0.17 3.54
N ALA A 51 -19.37 -1.07 2.68
CA ALA A 51 -20.14 -1.59 1.56
C ALA A 51 -21.42 -2.33 2.01
N ALA A 52 -21.38 -3.03 3.16
CA ALA A 52 -22.53 -3.74 3.71
C ALA A 52 -23.52 -2.84 4.49
N ASN A 53 -23.16 -1.60 4.81
CA ASN A 53 -24.00 -0.72 5.60
C ASN A 53 -24.96 0.08 4.70
N ALA A 54 -26.16 -0.48 4.48
CA ALA A 54 -27.21 0.14 3.65
C ALA A 54 -27.53 1.60 4.00
N ARG A 55 -27.36 2.03 5.26
CA ARG A 55 -27.65 3.41 5.69
C ARG A 55 -26.70 4.45 5.08
N LEU A 56 -25.52 4.03 4.62
CA LEU A 56 -24.53 4.92 4.00
C LEU A 56 -24.80 5.14 2.50
N TRP A 57 -25.74 4.42 1.91
CA TRP A 57 -25.93 4.37 0.47
C TRP A 57 -27.32 4.88 0.06
N PRO A 58 -27.43 5.52 -1.12
CA PRO A 58 -28.71 6.04 -1.61
C PRO A 58 -29.78 4.95 -1.66
N ASN A 59 -30.98 5.28 -1.14
CA ASN A 59 -32.15 4.39 -1.12
C ASN A 59 -31.93 3.05 -0.38
N GLY A 60 -30.89 2.93 0.45
CA GLY A 60 -30.56 1.67 1.12
C GLY A 60 -29.98 0.60 0.21
N VAL A 61 -29.61 0.95 -1.03
CA VAL A 61 -29.08 0.00 -2.02
C VAL A 61 -27.57 -0.05 -1.90
N LEU A 62 -27.03 -1.27 -1.70
CA LEU A 62 -25.59 -1.46 -1.60
C LEU A 62 -24.89 -1.12 -2.93
N PRO A 63 -23.72 -0.47 -2.91
CA PRO A 63 -23.04 -0.02 -4.12
C PRO A 63 -22.31 -1.17 -4.84
N MET A 64 -22.02 -2.24 -4.12
CA MET A 64 -21.32 -3.45 -4.55
C MET A 64 -21.60 -4.56 -3.55
N LYS A 65 -21.30 -5.81 -3.92
CA LYS A 65 -21.38 -6.92 -2.98
C LYS A 65 -20.14 -6.90 -2.08
N PRO A 66 -20.25 -7.14 -0.76
CA PRO A 66 -19.07 -7.18 0.11
C PRO A 66 -18.02 -8.21 -0.33
N GLU A 67 -18.42 -9.27 -1.04
CA GLU A 67 -17.52 -10.29 -1.59
C GLU A 67 -16.69 -9.76 -2.78
N ASP A 68 -17.18 -8.74 -3.50
CA ASP A 68 -16.38 -8.10 -4.56
C ASP A 68 -15.10 -7.49 -3.98
N LEU A 69 -15.10 -7.11 -2.69
CA LEU A 69 -13.92 -6.57 -2.02
C LEU A 69 -12.88 -7.65 -1.68
N ASP A 70 -13.28 -8.92 -1.58
CA ASP A 70 -12.35 -10.03 -1.39
C ASP A 70 -11.52 -10.22 -2.67
N ASP A 71 -12.18 -10.19 -3.82
CA ASP A 71 -11.54 -10.25 -5.13
C ASP A 71 -10.72 -8.99 -5.43
N PHE A 72 -11.20 -7.82 -4.98
CA PHE A 72 -10.54 -6.54 -5.24
C PHE A 72 -9.16 -6.42 -4.57
N ILE A 73 -8.92 -7.05 -3.40
CA ILE A 73 -7.59 -7.00 -2.77
C ILE A 73 -6.49 -7.48 -3.74
N VAL A 74 -6.78 -8.56 -4.49
CA VAL A 74 -5.83 -9.12 -5.45
C VAL A 74 -5.58 -8.14 -6.60
N TRP A 75 -6.63 -7.50 -7.11
CA TRP A 75 -6.52 -6.46 -8.13
C TRP A 75 -5.70 -5.26 -7.63
N ALA A 76 -5.95 -4.80 -6.41
CA ALA A 76 -5.22 -3.71 -5.80
C ALA A 76 -3.73 -4.05 -5.63
N ALA A 77 -3.42 -5.24 -5.11
CA ALA A 77 -2.05 -5.72 -4.93
C ALA A 77 -1.30 -5.78 -6.27
N ILE A 78 -1.92 -6.36 -7.31
CA ILE A 78 -1.35 -6.41 -8.66
C ILE A 78 -1.14 -4.99 -9.20
N GLY A 79 -2.13 -4.10 -9.05
CA GLY A 79 -2.04 -2.71 -9.50
C GLY A 79 -0.88 -1.97 -8.85
N VAL A 80 -0.73 -2.06 -7.53
CA VAL A 80 0.37 -1.42 -6.80
C VAL A 80 1.72 -1.99 -7.22
N VAL A 81 1.86 -3.31 -7.32
CA VAL A 81 3.15 -3.95 -7.66
C VAL A 81 3.53 -3.65 -9.10
N LEU A 82 2.64 -3.87 -10.07
CA LEU A 82 2.92 -3.63 -11.48
C LEU A 82 3.12 -2.14 -11.76
N GLY A 83 2.25 -1.28 -11.21
CA GLY A 83 2.36 0.16 -11.38
C GLY A 83 3.64 0.70 -10.74
N GLY A 84 3.94 0.27 -9.52
CA GLY A 84 5.13 0.70 -8.80
C GLY A 84 6.41 0.26 -9.50
N ARG A 85 6.45 -0.98 -10.00
CA ARG A 85 7.59 -1.49 -10.75
C ARG A 85 7.77 -0.77 -12.09
N THR A 86 6.69 -0.65 -12.86
CA THR A 86 6.71 0.03 -14.17
C THR A 86 7.12 1.50 -14.01
N GLY A 87 6.56 2.19 -13.02
CA GLY A 87 6.95 3.56 -12.72
C GLY A 87 8.41 3.70 -12.31
N TYR A 88 8.96 2.72 -11.56
CA TYR A 88 10.39 2.73 -11.23
C TYR A 88 11.26 2.58 -12.48
N VAL A 89 10.96 1.55 -13.28
CA VAL A 89 11.67 1.25 -14.52
C VAL A 89 11.68 2.45 -15.47
N LEU A 90 10.52 3.06 -15.72
CA LEU A 90 10.40 4.13 -16.70
C LEU A 90 11.02 5.46 -16.25
N PHE A 91 10.90 5.80 -14.95
CA PHE A 91 11.25 7.13 -14.49
C PHE A 91 12.56 7.22 -13.71
N TYR A 92 13.12 6.10 -13.23
CA TYR A 92 14.29 6.13 -12.34
C TYR A 92 15.50 5.37 -12.88
N ASP A 93 15.33 4.26 -13.61
CA ASP A 93 16.47 3.42 -14.01
C ASP A 93 16.28 2.72 -15.38
N LEU A 94 15.72 3.44 -16.35
CA LEU A 94 15.36 2.89 -17.65
C LEU A 94 16.55 2.24 -18.38
N ALA A 95 17.73 2.87 -18.32
CA ALA A 95 18.93 2.39 -18.99
C ALA A 95 19.33 0.97 -18.53
N ARG A 96 19.25 0.69 -17.22
CA ARG A 96 19.54 -0.64 -16.67
C ARG A 96 18.57 -1.70 -17.20
N TYR A 97 17.26 -1.41 -17.22
CA TYR A 97 16.26 -2.39 -17.66
C TYR A 97 16.26 -2.62 -19.17
N ILE A 98 16.76 -1.67 -19.96
CA ILE A 98 17.05 -1.91 -21.38
C ILE A 98 18.22 -2.90 -21.53
N ALA A 99 19.28 -2.74 -20.73
CA ALA A 99 20.44 -3.62 -20.75
C ALA A 99 20.13 -5.03 -20.18
N HIS A 100 19.28 -5.10 -19.16
CA HIS A 100 18.89 -6.35 -18.47
C HIS A 100 17.36 -6.43 -18.27
N PRO A 101 16.57 -6.77 -19.31
CA PRO A 101 15.12 -6.74 -19.24
C PRO A 101 14.49 -7.67 -18.18
N LEU A 102 15.16 -8.78 -17.85
CA LEU A 102 14.67 -9.73 -16.86
C LEU A 102 14.71 -9.18 -15.43
N ASP A 103 15.49 -8.12 -15.17
CA ASP A 103 15.55 -7.48 -13.86
C ASP A 103 14.17 -6.93 -13.45
N ILE A 104 13.25 -6.68 -14.39
CA ILE A 104 11.90 -6.18 -14.10
C ILE A 104 11.17 -7.08 -13.08
N PHE A 105 11.40 -8.39 -13.11
CA PHE A 105 10.76 -9.35 -12.20
C PHE A 105 11.44 -9.44 -10.82
N ALA A 106 12.66 -8.93 -10.69
CA ALA A 106 13.45 -9.00 -9.45
C ALA A 106 13.03 -7.93 -8.42
N VAL A 107 11.74 -7.95 -8.03
CA VAL A 107 11.15 -6.97 -7.10
C VAL A 107 11.76 -7.00 -5.69
N TRP A 108 12.40 -8.12 -5.30
CA TRP A 108 13.11 -8.26 -4.04
C TRP A 108 14.41 -7.44 -3.96
N GLN A 109 14.94 -6.98 -5.10
CA GLN A 109 16.08 -6.06 -5.15
C GLN A 109 15.65 -4.60 -4.87
N GLY A 110 14.38 -4.38 -4.54
CA GLY A 110 13.79 -3.06 -4.38
C GLY A 110 13.50 -2.40 -5.74
N GLY A 111 13.41 -1.07 -5.73
CA GLY A 111 13.08 -0.28 -6.92
C GLY A 111 11.58 -0.26 -7.20
N MET A 112 10.84 0.50 -6.39
CA MET A 112 9.40 0.72 -6.51
C MET A 112 9.10 2.22 -6.51
N SER A 113 8.27 2.66 -7.45
CA SER A 113 7.79 4.04 -7.53
C SER A 113 6.46 4.19 -6.79
N PHE A 114 6.40 5.14 -5.84
CA PHE A 114 5.15 5.49 -5.18
C PHE A 114 4.10 5.98 -6.18
N HIS A 115 4.46 6.91 -7.06
CA HIS A 115 3.55 7.46 -8.09
C HIS A 115 3.06 6.38 -9.05
N GLY A 116 3.96 5.48 -9.44
CA GLY A 116 3.61 4.32 -10.26
C GLY A 116 2.60 3.41 -9.54
N GLY A 117 2.83 3.10 -8.26
CA GLY A 117 1.92 2.28 -7.46
C GLY A 117 0.55 2.92 -7.28
N LEU A 118 0.51 4.24 -7.05
CA LEU A 118 -0.74 5.01 -6.94
C LEU A 118 -1.54 4.99 -8.25
N LEU A 119 -0.89 5.25 -9.38
CA LEU A 119 -1.55 5.18 -10.69
C LEU A 119 -2.02 3.76 -11.01
N GLY A 120 -1.20 2.76 -10.67
CA GLY A 120 -1.52 1.35 -10.87
C GLY A 120 -2.75 0.90 -10.08
N VAL A 121 -2.90 1.31 -8.82
CA VAL A 121 -4.09 0.97 -8.02
C VAL A 121 -5.33 1.74 -8.47
N ILE A 122 -5.21 3.01 -8.87
CA ILE A 122 -6.33 3.79 -9.46
C ILE A 122 -6.85 3.11 -10.73
N LEU A 123 -5.94 2.65 -11.58
CA LEU A 123 -6.29 1.90 -12.80
C LEU A 123 -6.95 0.57 -12.43
N ALA A 124 -6.39 -0.19 -11.48
CA ALA A 124 -6.97 -1.45 -11.02
C ALA A 124 -8.39 -1.27 -10.47
N MET A 125 -8.64 -0.23 -9.67
CA MET A 125 -9.96 0.10 -9.15
C MET A 125 -10.95 0.41 -10.28
N THR A 126 -10.53 1.21 -11.26
CA THR A 126 -11.36 1.62 -12.39
C THR A 126 -11.71 0.44 -13.28
N LEU A 127 -10.72 -0.42 -13.62
CA LEU A 127 -10.95 -1.60 -14.44
C LEU A 127 -11.80 -2.65 -13.71
N PHE A 128 -11.56 -2.83 -12.40
CA PHE A 128 -12.34 -3.75 -11.58
C PHE A 128 -13.80 -3.31 -11.47
N SER A 129 -14.05 -2.03 -11.19
CA SER A 129 -15.41 -1.50 -11.06
C SER A 129 -16.19 -1.63 -12.37
N ILE A 130 -15.57 -1.30 -13.51
CA ILE A 130 -16.16 -1.50 -14.84
C ILE A 130 -16.49 -2.97 -15.07
N LYS A 131 -15.55 -3.88 -14.78
CA LYS A 131 -15.74 -5.32 -14.98
C LYS A 131 -16.88 -5.90 -14.13
N ARG A 132 -17.11 -5.34 -12.94
CA ARG A 132 -18.15 -5.79 -11.99
C ARG A 132 -19.47 -5.02 -12.08
N GLY A 133 -19.55 -3.99 -12.94
CA GLY A 133 -20.73 -3.11 -13.00
C GLY A 133 -20.91 -2.25 -11.75
N ILE A 134 -19.84 -2.03 -10.98
CA ILE A 134 -19.83 -1.17 -9.79
C ILE A 134 -19.61 0.27 -10.24
N ARG A 135 -20.33 1.22 -9.64
CA ARG A 135 -20.04 2.65 -9.86
C ARG A 135 -18.63 2.96 -9.34
N THR A 136 -17.73 3.32 -10.25
CA THR A 136 -16.29 3.54 -9.94
C THR A 136 -16.07 4.44 -8.73
N TRP A 137 -16.77 5.58 -8.67
CA TRP A 137 -16.65 6.51 -7.53
C TRP A 137 -17.05 5.88 -6.20
N SER A 138 -18.04 4.98 -6.18
CA SER A 138 -18.42 4.29 -4.95
C SER A 138 -17.32 3.34 -4.47
N LEU A 139 -16.59 2.67 -5.37
CA LEU A 139 -15.42 1.89 -4.99
C LEU A 139 -14.29 2.78 -4.46
N PHE A 140 -14.11 3.96 -5.07
CA PHE A 140 -13.12 4.95 -4.62
C PHE A 140 -13.45 5.44 -3.21
N ASP A 141 -14.70 5.82 -2.94
CA ASP A 141 -15.15 6.29 -1.62
C ASP A 141 -14.92 5.23 -0.54
N VAL A 142 -15.29 3.97 -0.82
CA VAL A 142 -15.11 2.84 0.12
C VAL A 142 -13.64 2.60 0.42
N VAL A 143 -12.78 2.52 -0.61
CA VAL A 143 -11.36 2.22 -0.44
C VAL A 143 -10.62 3.39 0.21
N ALA A 144 -10.91 4.63 -0.19
CA ALA A 144 -10.28 5.83 0.34
C ALA A 144 -10.48 5.97 1.86
N ALA A 145 -11.62 5.54 2.39
CA ALA A 145 -11.91 5.59 3.82
C ALA A 145 -10.95 4.73 4.67
N GLY A 146 -10.37 3.67 4.10
CA GLY A 146 -9.36 2.81 4.77
C GLY A 146 -7.92 3.30 4.64
N VAL A 147 -7.62 4.17 3.66
CA VAL A 147 -6.26 4.64 3.33
C VAL A 147 -5.52 5.30 4.52
N PRO A 148 -6.15 6.18 5.32
CA PRO A 148 -5.43 6.86 6.40
C PRO A 148 -4.78 5.93 7.42
N VAL A 149 -5.40 4.78 7.71
CA VAL A 149 -4.84 3.81 8.67
C VAL A 149 -3.60 3.13 8.09
N GLY A 150 -3.64 2.72 6.82
CA GLY A 150 -2.48 2.16 6.14
C GLY A 150 -1.31 3.16 6.08
N LEU A 151 -1.60 4.43 5.77
CA LEU A 151 -0.59 5.49 5.77
C LEU A 151 -0.04 5.76 7.17
N GLY A 152 -0.88 5.77 8.20
CA GLY A 152 -0.47 5.96 9.58
C GLY A 152 0.48 4.86 10.07
N LEU A 153 0.14 3.59 9.83
CA LEU A 153 0.92 2.44 10.31
C LEU A 153 2.34 2.37 9.74
N VAL A 154 2.57 2.87 8.53
CA VAL A 154 3.90 2.88 7.90
C VAL A 154 4.69 4.17 8.18
N ARG A 155 4.13 5.08 8.98
CA ARG A 155 4.77 6.33 9.41
C ARG A 155 5.14 6.34 10.89
N VAL A 156 4.79 5.28 11.62
CA VAL A 156 5.13 5.04 13.02
C VAL A 156 6.34 4.11 13.11
#